data_AF-A0A848FDU5-F1
#
_entry.id   AF-A0A848FDU5-F1
#
_cell.length_a   1.000
_cell.length_b   1.000
_cell.length_c   1.000
_cell.angle_alpha   90.00
_cell.angle_beta   90.00
_cell.angle_gamma   90.00
#
_symmetry.space_group_name_H-M   'P 1'
#
loop_
_entity.id
_entity.type
_entity.pdbx_description
1 polymer ?
#
loop_
_entity_poly.entity_id
_entity_poly.type
_entity_poly.pdbx_seq_one_letter_code
_entity_poly.pdbx_strand_id
1 'polypeptide(L)' 'MTPTTAPDADPMPQPPAQPDLDACCGNGCEPCIFELYDLEMERYRQALRAWRARHPEAPQANG' A
#
# COMPACT_ATOMS: atom_id res chain seq x y z
N MET A 1 -29.12 15.99 -12.52
CA MET A 1 -27.74 16.45 -12.27
C MET A 1 -27.15 15.49 -11.25
N THR A 2 -26.10 14.79 -11.66
CA THR A 2 -25.41 13.70 -10.95
C THR A 2 -24.85 14.14 -9.60
N PRO A 3 -24.97 13.35 -8.52
CA PRO A 3 -24.28 13.65 -7.27
C PRO A 3 -22.78 13.45 -7.48
N THR A 4 -22.01 14.51 -7.30
CA THR A 4 -20.55 14.45 -7.13
C THR A 4 -20.27 13.65 -5.87
N THR A 5 -19.80 12.42 -6.02
CA THR A 5 -19.13 11.67 -4.96
C THR A 5 -17.97 12.51 -4.46
N ALA A 6 -18.11 13.08 -3.27
CA ALA A 6 -17.00 13.73 -2.60
C ALA A 6 -15.86 12.72 -2.40
N PRO A 7 -14.58 13.11 -2.53
CA PRO A 7 -13.48 12.22 -2.21
C PRO A 7 -13.63 11.74 -0.76
N ASP A 8 -13.43 10.43 -0.55
CA ASP A 8 -13.39 9.84 0.78
C ASP A 8 -12.35 10.61 1.62
N ALA A 9 -12.77 11.10 2.79
CA ALA A 9 -11.90 11.88 3.66
C ALA A 9 -10.81 11.02 4.32
N ASP A 10 -10.97 9.69 4.31
CA ASP A 10 -10.01 8.72 4.81
C ASP A 10 -9.97 7.50 3.89
N PRO A 11 -9.39 7.63 2.68
CA PRO A 11 -9.40 6.56 1.70
C PRO A 11 -8.55 5.37 2.16
N MET A 12 -8.91 4.16 1.70
CA MET A 12 -8.12 2.96 1.97
C MET A 12 -6.69 3.14 1.43
N PRO A 13 -5.65 2.86 2.23
CA PRO A 13 -4.28 2.91 1.74
C PRO A 13 -4.09 1.90 0.59
N GLN A 14 -3.20 2.23 -0.33
CA GLN A 14 -2.87 1.37 -1.47
C GLN A 14 -1.55 0.64 -1.24
N PRO A 15 -1.42 -0.62 -1.66
CA PRO A 15 -0.15 -1.33 -1.58
C PRO A 15 0.91 -0.62 -2.44
N PRO A 16 2.19 -0.60 -2.03
CA PRO A 16 3.27 -0.15 -2.89
C PRO A 16 3.34 -1.02 -4.16
N ALA A 17 3.78 -0.43 -5.25
CA ALA A 17 4.03 -1.16 -6.48
C ALA A 17 5.20 -2.13 -6.29
N GLN A 18 5.03 -3.38 -6.68
CA GLN A 18 6.11 -4.35 -6.65
C GLN A 18 7.20 -3.92 -7.64
N PRO A 19 8.48 -3.88 -7.22
CA PRO A 19 9.57 -3.54 -8.13
C PRO A 19 9.78 -4.65 -9.15
N ASP A 20 10.15 -4.25 -10.37
CA ASP A 20 10.58 -5.17 -11.41
C ASP A 20 11.97 -5.76 -11.08
N LEU A 21 12.26 -6.95 -11.59
CA LEU A 21 13.58 -7.56 -11.49
C LEU A 21 14.63 -6.71 -12.21
N ASP A 22 14.27 -6.05 -13.31
CA ASP A 22 15.18 -5.18 -14.06
C ASP A 22 15.52 -3.87 -13.29
N ALA A 23 14.71 -3.51 -12.29
CA ALA A 23 15.01 -2.41 -11.38
C ALA A 23 16.04 -2.82 -10.30
N CYS A 24 16.30 -4.12 -10.15
CA CYS A 24 17.34 -4.62 -9.27
C CYS A 24 18.71 -4.47 -9.94
N CYS A 25 19.61 -3.76 -9.27
CA CYS A 25 21.00 -3.58 -9.69
C CYS A 25 21.77 -4.92 -9.85
N GLY A 26 21.28 -6.03 -9.29
CA GLY A 26 21.81 -7.39 -9.52
C GLY A 26 23.20 -7.68 -8.95
N ASN A 27 23.88 -6.67 -8.42
CA ASN A 27 25.28 -6.73 -7.97
C ASN A 27 25.44 -6.42 -6.46
N GLY A 28 24.35 -6.47 -5.70
CA GLY A 28 24.37 -6.17 -4.26
C GLY A 28 24.38 -4.67 -3.92
N CYS A 29 23.78 -3.82 -4.76
CA CYS A 29 23.60 -2.40 -4.40
C CYS A 29 22.81 -2.26 -3.08
N GLU A 30 23.26 -1.38 -2.20
CA GLU A 30 22.60 -1.05 -0.93
C GLU A 30 22.05 0.39 -0.93
N PRO A 31 20.77 0.59 -0.59
CA PRO A 31 19.78 -0.43 -0.24
C PRO A 31 19.25 -1.19 -1.46
N CYS A 32 19.01 -2.49 -1.32
CA CYS A 32 18.37 -3.31 -2.35
C CYS A 32 16.92 -2.82 -2.57
N ILE A 33 16.47 -2.75 -3.83
CA ILE A 33 15.11 -2.27 -4.15
C ILE A 33 14.02 -3.12 -3.50
N PHE A 34 14.27 -4.43 -3.35
CA PHE A 34 13.36 -5.34 -2.67
C PHE A 34 13.30 -5.07 -1.16
N GLU A 35 14.41 -4.70 -0.52
CA GLU A 35 14.43 -4.31 0.90
C GLU A 35 13.65 -3.01 1.14
N LEU A 36 13.79 -2.02 0.25
CA LEU A 36 12.97 -0.81 0.31
C LEU A 36 11.48 -1.11 0.12
N TYR A 37 11.15 -2.00 -0.82
CA TYR A 37 9.78 -2.43 -1.03
C TYR A 37 9.21 -3.13 0.21
N ASP A 38 9.98 -4.00 0.87
CA ASP A 38 9.54 -4.69 2.08
C ASP A 38 9.28 -3.70 3.23
N LEU A 39 10.14 -2.70 3.41
CA LEU A 39 9.91 -1.62 4.39
C LEU A 39 8.63 -0.83 4.10
N GLU A 40 8.38 -0.49 2.84
CA GLU A 40 7.14 0.21 2.44
C GLU A 40 5.90 -0.69 2.57
N MET A 41 6.03 -2.00 2.32
CA MET A 41 4.99 -2.98 2.57
C MET A 41 4.63 -3.08 4.05
N GLU A 42 5.61 -2.98 4.96
CA GLU A 42 5.34 -2.92 6.40
C GLU A 42 4.55 -1.68 6.79
N ARG A 43 4.93 -0.51 6.27
CA ARG A 43 4.21 0.75 6.49
C ARG A 43 2.78 0.66 5.96
N TYR A 44 2.61 0.11 4.76
CA TYR A 44 1.29 -0.15 4.17
C TYR A 44 0.43 -1.05 5.07
N ARG A 45 0.97 -2.18 5.55
CA ARG A 45 0.24 -3.10 6.45
C ARG A 45 -0.16 -2.43 7.76
N GLN A 46 0.68 -1.55 8.32
CA GLN A 46 0.35 -0.76 9.51
C GLN A 46 -0.78 0.24 9.22
N ALA A 47 -0.67 1.01 8.13
CA ALA A 47 -1.69 1.97 7.71
C ALA A 47 -3.03 1.27 7.44
N LEU A 48 -3.01 0.13 6.75
CA LEU A 48 -4.21 -0.64 6.43
C LEU A 48 -4.91 -1.15 7.69
N ARG A 49 -4.16 -1.63 8.70
CA ARG A 49 -4.73 -2.02 10.00
C ARG A 49 -5.37 -0.84 10.71
N ALA A 50 -4.69 0.31 10.75
CA ALA A 50 -5.24 1.52 11.37
C ALA A 50 -6.50 2.01 10.65
N TRP A 51 -6.51 1.95 9.32
CA TRP A 51 -7.67 2.27 8.49
C TRP A 51 -8.84 1.32 8.78
N ARG A 52 -8.63 0.01 8.77
CA ARG A 52 -9.67 -0.99 9.10
C ARG A 52 -10.28 -0.79 10.49
N ALA A 53 -9.50 -0.34 11.46
CA ALA A 53 -10.02 -0.02 12.80
C ALA A 53 -10.99 1.18 12.81
N ARG A 54 -10.82 2.12 11.88
CA ARG A 54 -11.72 3.27 11.68
C ARG A 54 -12.90 2.97 10.75
N HIS A 55 -12.76 1.95 9.89
CA HIS A 55 -13.73 1.54 8.86
C HIS A 55 -14.22 0.10 9.08
N PRO A 56 -15.01 -0.19 10.13
CA PRO A 56 -15.46 -1.54 10.46
C PRO A 56 -16.43 -2.14 9.41
N GLU A 57 -17.13 -1.30 8.63
CA GLU A 57 -18.01 -1.72 7.53
C GLU A 57 -17.28 -2.00 6.21
N ALA A 58 -15.99 -1.66 6.11
CA ALA A 58 -15.24 -1.85 4.88
C ALA A 58 -15.13 -3.34 4.52
N PRO A 59 -15.25 -3.70 3.22
CA PRO A 59 -15.00 -5.06 2.78
C PRO A 59 -13.58 -5.45 3.19
N GLN A 60 -13.47 -6.53 3.97
CA GLN A 60 -12.17 -7.14 4.15
C GLN A 60 -11.73 -7.62 2.76
N ALA A 61 -10.61 -7.08 2.26
CA ALA A 61 -9.90 -7.64 1.12
C ALA A 61 -9.41 -9.04 1.56
N ASN A 62 -10.33 -10.00 1.50
CA ASN A 62 -10.13 -11.39 1.85
C ASN A 62 -9.54 -12.09 0.62
N GLY A 63 -8.54 -12.91 0.87
CA GLY A 63 -7.86 -13.72 -0.15
C GLY A 63 -8.67 -14.90 -0.67
#